data_AF-A0A971E5M4-F1
#
_entry.id   AF-A0A971E5M4-F1
#
_cell.length_a   1.000
_cell.length_b   1.000
_cell.length_c   1.000
_cell.angle_alpha   90.00
_cell.angle_beta   90.00
_cell.angle_gamma   90.00
#
_symmetry.space_group_name_H-M   'P 1'
#
loop_
_entity.id
_entity.type
_entity.pdbx_description
1 polymer ?
#
loop_
_entity_poly.entity_id
_entity_poly.type
_entity_poly.pdbx_seq_one_letter_code
_entity_poly.pdbx_strand_id
1 'polypeptide(L)'
;FQSGVASAEGGGVSSAAVKRMISELIEDEDPEHPLSDQAISKKLRKRGVMVSRRTVAKYREAAGMPSSMGRRRYVRQPQSS
;
A
#
# COMPACT_ATOMS: atom_id res chain seq x y z
N PHE A 1 12.30 -24.84 -6.71
CA PHE A 1 13.03 -24.24 -5.57
C PHE A 1 12.39 -22.90 -5.23
N GLN A 2 11.59 -22.86 -4.17
CA GLN A 2 10.87 -21.67 -3.73
C GLN A 2 11.78 -20.88 -2.78
N SER A 3 12.39 -19.83 -3.30
CA SER A 3 13.33 -18.97 -2.57
C SER A 3 12.56 -18.13 -1.56
N GLY A 4 12.33 -18.71 -0.37
CA GLY A 4 11.77 -18.04 0.78
C GLY A 4 12.71 -16.95 1.29
N VAL A 5 12.32 -15.71 1.00
CA VAL A 5 12.40 -14.51 1.84
C VAL A 5 13.66 -14.35 2.71
N ALA A 6 14.60 -13.55 2.21
CA ALA A 6 15.65 -12.95 3.03
C ALA A 6 15.04 -11.99 4.07
N SER A 7 15.04 -12.45 5.33
CA SER A 7 14.93 -11.62 6.53
C SER A 7 16.30 -11.09 6.90
N ALA A 8 16.55 -9.81 6.62
CA ALA A 8 17.58 -8.94 7.21
C ALA A 8 17.49 -7.64 6.39
N GLU A 9 17.28 -6.43 6.91
CA GLU A 9 17.77 -5.82 8.13
C GLU A 9 16.73 -4.83 8.69
N GLY A 10 16.75 -4.66 10.01
CA GLY A 10 16.18 -3.50 10.69
C GLY A 10 14.83 -3.70 11.35
N GLY A 11 14.74 -4.61 12.33
CA GLY A 11 13.69 -4.56 13.36
C GLY A 11 12.26 -4.77 12.85
N GLY A 12 11.96 -5.97 12.36
CA GLY A 12 10.60 -6.50 12.29
C GLY A 12 10.15 -6.95 10.90
N VAL A 13 10.33 -6.15 9.85
CA VAL A 13 9.81 -6.48 8.51
C VAL A 13 10.70 -5.93 7.39
N SER A 14 11.17 -6.80 6.48
CA SER A 14 12.01 -6.43 5.34
C SER A 14 11.31 -5.42 4.42
N SER A 15 12.07 -4.50 3.80
CA SER A 15 11.54 -3.51 2.85
C SER A 15 10.75 -4.13 1.69
N ALA A 16 11.18 -5.31 1.21
CA ALA A 16 10.46 -6.11 0.23
C ALA A 16 9.09 -6.59 0.74
N ALA A 17 9.02 -7.03 2.00
CA ALA A 17 7.76 -7.43 2.63
C ALA A 17 6.82 -6.23 2.81
N VAL A 18 7.33 -5.05 3.16
CA VAL A 18 6.52 -3.83 3.20
C VAL A 18 5.94 -3.49 1.82
N LYS A 19 6.76 -3.52 0.77
CA LYS A 19 6.28 -3.32 -0.61
C LYS A 19 5.19 -4.32 -0.98
N ARG A 20 5.39 -5.61 -0.66
CA ARG A 20 4.40 -6.67 -0.91
C ARG A 20 3.09 -6.41 -0.18
N MET A 21 3.14 -6.06 1.11
CA MET A 21 1.94 -5.70 1.86
C MET A 21 1.25 -4.45 1.33
N ILE A 22 2.01 -3.44 0.86
CA ILE A 22 1.43 -2.26 0.22
C ILE A 22 0.69 -2.67 -1.07
N SER A 23 1.28 -3.54 -1.89
CA SER A 23 0.63 -4.10 -3.09
C SER A 23 -0.65 -4.84 -2.73
N GLU A 24 -0.58 -5.80 -1.80
CA GLU A 24 -1.76 -6.56 -1.35
C GLU A 24 -2.88 -5.64 -0.84
N LEU A 25 -2.53 -4.59 -0.09
CA LEU A 25 -3.50 -3.62 0.42
C LEU A 25 -4.13 -2.78 -0.69
N ILE A 26 -3.43 -2.56 -1.79
CA ILE A 26 -3.92 -1.83 -2.98
C ILE A 26 -4.75 -2.77 -3.86
N GLU A 27 -4.34 -4.03 -3.99
CA GLU A 27 -5.08 -5.05 -4.74
C GLU A 27 -6.42 -5.40 -4.08
N ASP A 28 -6.44 -5.43 -2.74
CA ASP A 28 -7.63 -5.64 -1.91
C ASP A 28 -8.36 -4.32 -1.57
N GLU A 29 -7.95 -3.20 -2.17
CA GLU A 29 -8.63 -1.92 -1.93
C GLU A 29 -9.93 -1.80 -2.72
N ASP A 30 -10.82 -0.97 -2.19
CA ASP A 30 -12.00 -0.55 -2.93
C ASP A 30 -11.59 0.43 -4.05
N PRO A 31 -11.77 0.09 -5.34
CA PRO A 31 -11.44 0.97 -6.45
C PRO A 31 -12.31 2.24 -6.51
N GLU A 32 -13.46 2.27 -5.83
CA GLU A 32 -14.30 3.47 -5.66
C GLU A 32 -13.71 4.41 -4.59
N HIS A 33 -13.06 3.82 -3.58
CA HIS A 33 -12.47 4.50 -2.44
C HIS A 33 -10.99 4.10 -2.23
N PRO A 34 -10.09 4.45 -3.18
CA PRO A 34 -8.70 4.04 -3.12
C PRO A 34 -8.02 4.54 -1.84
N LEU A 35 -7.23 3.67 -1.22
CA LEU A 35 -6.56 3.93 0.04
C LEU A 35 -5.47 4.97 -0.17
N SER A 36 -5.54 6.06 0.61
CA SER A 36 -4.47 7.04 0.68
C SER A 36 -3.22 6.46 1.35
N ASP A 37 -2.06 7.08 1.10
CA ASP A 37 -0.80 6.68 1.73
C ASP A 37 -0.88 6.63 3.27
N GLN A 38 -1.72 7.49 3.85
CA GLN A 38 -1.98 7.52 5.28
C GLN A 38 -2.89 6.36 5.74
N ALA A 39 -3.85 5.95 4.92
CA ALA A 39 -4.68 4.78 5.22
C ALA A 39 -3.86 3.48 5.15
N ILE A 40 -3.00 3.37 4.14
CA ILE A 40 -2.06 2.25 3.99
C ILE A 40 -1.11 2.19 5.19
N SER A 41 -0.52 3.32 5.60
CA SER A 41 0.36 3.35 6.79
C SER A 41 -0.37 2.96 8.08
N LYS A 42 -1.64 3.36 8.26
CA LYS A 42 -2.48 2.92 9.38
C LYS A 42 -2.74 1.41 9.34
N LYS A 43 -3.06 0.85 8.17
CA LYS A 43 -3.27 -0.61 8.00
C LYS A 43 -2.00 -1.40 8.31
N LEU A 44 -0.85 -0.93 7.82
CA LEU A 44 0.46 -1.51 8.13
C LEU A 44 0.79 -1.43 9.62
N ARG A 45 0.52 -0.28 10.27
CA ARG A 45 0.73 -0.14 11.71
C ARG A 45 -0.10 -1.12 12.53
N LYS A 46 -1.33 -1.42 12.12
CA LYS A 46 -2.16 -2.46 12.76
C LYS A 46 -1.55 -3.86 12.64
N ARG A 47 -0.73 -4.12 11.62
CA ARG A 47 0.00 -5.38 11.43
C ARG A 47 1.37 -5.39 12.13
N GLY A 48 1.66 -4.39 12.98
CA GLY A 48 2.96 -4.23 13.64
C GLY A 48 4.03 -3.53 12.80
N VAL A 49 3.67 -3.02 11.62
CA VAL A 49 4.59 -2.38 10.67
C VAL A 49 4.50 -0.87 10.79
N MET A 50 5.43 -0.27 11.52
CA MET A 50 5.48 1.19 11.68
C MET A 50 6.18 1.85 10.50
N VAL A 51 5.40 2.29 9.51
CA VAL A 51 5.91 3.07 8.38
C VAL A 51 5.24 4.43 8.29
N SER A 52 6.02 5.43 7.89
CA SER A 52 5.50 6.78 7.67
C SER A 52 4.76 6.88 6.34
N ARG A 53 3.88 7.88 6.19
CA ARG A 53 3.25 8.22 4.90
C ARG A 53 4.29 8.40 3.78
N ARG A 54 5.41 9.06 4.09
CA ARG A 54 6.52 9.29 3.14
C ARG A 54 7.19 7.98 2.72
N THR A 55 7.37 7.06 3.66
CA THR A 55 7.93 5.72 3.39
C THR A 55 7.00 4.92 2.47
N VAL A 56 5.69 4.96 2.73
CA VAL A 56 4.68 4.33 1.86
C VAL A 56 4.72 4.91 0.46
N ALA A 57 4.75 6.24 0.31
CA ALA A 57 4.85 6.88 -1.00
C ALA A 57 6.12 6.44 -1.76
N LYS A 58 7.29 6.49 -1.10
CA LYS A 58 8.58 6.04 -1.66
C LYS A 58 8.52 4.57 -2.11
N TYR A 59 7.91 3.70 -1.31
CA TYR A 59 7.80 2.27 -1.63
C TYR A 59 6.79 1.98 -2.73
N ARG A 60 5.69 2.75 -2.79
CA ARG A 60 4.71 2.69 -3.87
C ARG A 60 5.35 3.07 -5.20
N GLU A 61 6.07 4.18 -5.23
CA GLU A 61 6.81 4.64 -6.43
C GLU A 61 7.89 3.63 -6.83
N ALA A 62 8.69 3.16 -5.87
CA ALA A 62 9.73 2.16 -6.12
C ALA A 62 9.20 0.78 -6.55
N ALA A 63 7.90 0.53 -6.44
CA ALA A 63 7.24 -0.69 -6.90
C ALA A 63 6.39 -0.45 -8.16
N GLY A 64 6.42 0.77 -8.74
CA GLY A 64 5.63 1.12 -9.92
C GLY A 64 4.12 1.18 -9.68
N MET A 65 3.68 1.27 -8.43
CA MET A 65 2.27 1.29 -8.09
C MET A 65 1.67 2.69 -8.30
N PRO A 66 0.53 2.82 -9.02
CA PRO A 66 -0.09 4.12 -9.29
C PRO A 66 -0.59 4.76 -7.98
N SER A 67 -0.61 6.10 -7.95
CA SER A 67 -1.13 6.84 -6.79
C SER A 67 -2.62 6.60 -6.58
N SER A 68 -3.13 6.78 -5.35
CA SER A 68 -4.57 6.61 -5.05
C SER A 68 -5.47 7.41 -6.00
N MET A 69 -4.99 8.55 -6.49
CA MET A 69 -5.70 9.39 -7.44
C MET A 69 -5.78 8.78 -8.85
N GLY A 70 -4.76 8.03 -9.27
CA GLY A 70 -4.76 7.31 -10.55
C GLY A 70 -5.50 5.98 -10.51
N ARG A 71 -5.74 5.44 -9.30
CA ARG A 71 -6.51 4.21 -9.07
C ARG A 71 -7.99 4.44 -8.83
N ARG A 72 -8.38 5.69 -8.57
CA ARG A 72 -9.78 6.06 -8.45
C ARG A 72 -10.46 5.78 -9.77
N ARG A 73 -11.23 4.68 -9.86
CA ARG A 73 -12.19 4.55 -10.95
C ARG A 73 -13.12 5.74 -10.80
N TYR A 74 -13.21 6.56 -11.84
CA TYR A 74 -14.17 7.65 -11.90
C TYR A 74 -15.56 6.99 -11.99
N VAL A 75 -16.06 6.48 -10.86
CA VAL A 75 -17.46 6.14 -10.72
C VAL A 75 -18.14 7.48 -10.85
N ARG A 76 -18.81 7.70 -11.99
CA ARG A 76 -19.76 8.80 -12.13
C ARG A 76 -20.66 8.71 -10.91
N GLN A 77 -20.47 9.59 -9.93
CA GLN A 77 -21.47 9.76 -8.88
C GLN A 77 -22.76 10.09 -9.63
N PRO A 78 -23.85 9.30 -9.50
CA PRO A 78 -25.14 9.79 -9.92
C PRO A 78 -25.38 11.04 -9.09
N GLN A 79 -25.47 12.18 -9.76
CA GLN A 79 -25.93 13.43 -9.19
C GLN A 79 -27.27 13.11 -8.50
N SER A 80 -27.27 12.97 -7.18
CA SER A 80 -28.51 12.82 -6.44
C SER A 80 -29.24 14.16 -6.50
N SER A 81 -30.53 14.06 -6.85
CA SER A 81 -31.47 15.15 -7.16
C SER A 81 -31.57 16.27 -6.15
#